data_AF-A0AAV1PMP5-F1
#
_entry.id   AF-A0AAV1PMP5-F1
#
_cell.length_a   1.000
_cell.length_b   1.000
_cell.length_c   1.000
_cell.angle_alpha   90.00
_cell.angle_beta   90.00
_cell.angle_gamma   90.00
#
_symmetry.space_group_name_H-M   'P 1'
#
loop_
_entity.id
_entity.type
_entity.pdbx_description
1 polymer ?
#
loop_
_entity_poly.entity_id
_entity_poly.type
_entity_poly.pdbx_seq_one_letter_code
_entity_poly.pdbx_strand_id
1 'polypeptide(L)'
;MKTMNTMKTINNIKTMRTMKTIKTMKTIKTMNTMKTMKTINNIKTMNTMKTIKTMKTIKTMNTMKTMNTMKTMNTMKTMNTIKTMNTMKTIKTMKSMNTMKTMKTVKTMKTMKTMNTVKTMNPIKTMNTMNTIKTMKTVKTIKTIKTMKTIKTMKTVKTMKTIKTMKAIKTMKTVKTIKTMKTMKTVKTVKTMKTIKAMKTYLF
;
A
#
# COMPACT_ATOMS: atom_id res chain seq x y z
N MET A 1 -8.39 18.54 -23.39
CA MET A 1 -7.93 17.89 -22.12
C MET A 1 -8.16 18.85 -20.95
N LYS A 2 -8.80 18.46 -19.85
CA LYS A 2 -9.06 19.40 -18.73
C LYS A 2 -7.90 19.50 -17.73
N THR A 3 -7.63 20.72 -17.27
CA THR A 3 -6.75 21.08 -16.15
C THR A 3 -7.58 21.83 -15.12
N MET A 4 -7.37 21.57 -13.83
CA MET A 4 -7.96 22.35 -12.73
C MET A 4 -6.82 22.93 -11.90
N ASN A 5 -6.84 24.26 -11.72
CA ASN A 5 -5.86 24.96 -10.89
C ASN A 5 -6.24 24.78 -9.41
N THR A 6 -7.09 25.64 -8.86
CA THR A 6 -7.50 25.60 -7.45
C THR A 6 -9.02 25.57 -7.38
N MET A 7 -9.60 24.56 -6.71
CA MET A 7 -11.03 24.56 -6.37
C MET A 7 -11.28 24.07 -4.94
N LYS A 8 -12.28 24.66 -4.27
CA LYS A 8 -12.65 24.36 -2.88
C LYS A 8 -13.31 22.98 -2.78
N THR A 9 -14.34 22.69 -3.58
CA THR A 9 -15.10 21.44 -3.47
C THR A 9 -15.62 20.96 -4.82
N ILE A 10 -15.55 19.64 -5.06
CA ILE A 10 -16.37 18.95 -6.07
C ILE A 10 -17.26 17.94 -5.35
N ASN A 11 -18.57 18.03 -5.58
CA ASN A 11 -19.54 17.08 -5.04
C ASN A 11 -19.50 15.73 -5.77
N ASN A 12 -19.71 15.70 -7.09
CA ASN A 12 -19.80 14.45 -7.83
C ASN A 12 -19.15 14.53 -9.22
N ILE A 13 -18.38 13.51 -9.59
CA ILE A 13 -17.88 13.28 -10.95
C ILE A 13 -18.41 11.92 -11.39
N LYS A 14 -19.41 11.91 -12.29
CA LYS A 14 -20.01 10.67 -12.85
C LYS A 14 -18.98 9.92 -13.71
N THR A 15 -18.61 10.46 -14.87
CA THR A 15 -17.67 9.82 -15.80
C THR A 15 -16.71 10.84 -16.39
N MET A 16 -15.40 10.55 -16.35
CA MET A 16 -14.38 11.38 -16.98
C MET A 16 -13.37 10.53 -17.76
N ARG A 17 -13.29 10.75 -19.08
CA ARG A 17 -12.35 10.01 -19.96
C ARG A 17 -10.89 10.41 -19.67
N THR A 18 -10.54 11.70 -19.73
CA THR A 18 -9.16 12.16 -19.50
C THR A 18 -9.08 13.44 -18.68
N MET A 19 -8.13 13.50 -17.74
CA MET A 19 -7.74 14.73 -17.04
C MET A 19 -6.22 14.87 -17.03
N LYS A 20 -5.71 16.07 -17.37
CA LYS A 20 -4.27 16.37 -17.41
C LYS A 20 -3.75 16.57 -15.99
N THR A 21 -4.22 17.61 -15.31
CA THR A 21 -3.67 18.03 -14.03
C THR A 21 -4.76 18.55 -13.09
N ILE A 22 -4.70 18.16 -11.81
CA ILE A 22 -5.27 18.92 -10.69
C ILE A 22 -4.09 19.52 -9.92
N LYS A 23 -3.98 20.85 -9.81
CA LYS A 23 -2.96 21.48 -8.95
C LYS A 23 -3.39 21.36 -7.48
N THR A 24 -4.49 21.98 -7.08
CA THR A 24 -4.92 22.04 -5.68
C THR A 24 -6.42 21.80 -5.55
N MET A 25 -6.81 20.90 -4.63
CA MET A 25 -8.22 20.71 -4.28
C MET A 25 -8.40 20.45 -2.78
N LYS A 26 -9.33 21.17 -2.14
CA LYS A 26 -9.63 20.94 -0.71
C LYS A 26 -10.49 19.68 -0.54
N THR A 27 -11.58 19.51 -1.31
CA THR A 27 -12.48 18.36 -1.14
C THR A 27 -13.01 17.78 -2.46
N ILE A 28 -12.96 16.46 -2.62
CA ILE A 28 -13.80 15.69 -3.56
C ILE A 28 -14.69 14.76 -2.74
N LYS A 29 -16.02 14.91 -2.81
CA LYS A 29 -16.92 13.93 -2.18
C LYS A 29 -16.91 12.62 -2.98
N THR A 30 -17.38 12.62 -4.23
CA THR A 30 -17.48 11.39 -5.03
C THR A 30 -16.86 11.52 -6.42
N MET A 31 -16.05 10.52 -6.79
CA MET A 31 -15.60 10.26 -8.15
C MET A 31 -15.97 8.83 -8.51
N ASN A 32 -16.92 8.66 -9.43
CA ASN A 32 -17.39 7.35 -9.88
C ASN A 32 -16.37 6.73 -10.86
N THR A 33 -16.32 7.20 -12.11
CA THR A 33 -15.50 6.55 -13.16
C THR A 33 -14.49 7.51 -13.79
N MET A 34 -13.22 7.12 -13.79
CA MET A 34 -12.13 7.84 -14.44
C MET A 34 -11.24 6.90 -15.27
N LYS A 35 -11.16 7.12 -16.59
CA LYS A 35 -10.32 6.28 -17.48
C LYS A 35 -8.83 6.63 -17.29
N THR A 36 -8.46 7.91 -17.44
CA THR A 36 -7.05 8.34 -17.30
C THR A 36 -6.89 9.66 -16.57
N MET A 37 -6.00 9.71 -15.58
CA MET A 37 -5.48 10.94 -14.98
C MET A 37 -3.95 10.96 -15.01
N LYS A 38 -3.35 12.04 -15.52
CA LYS A 38 -1.88 12.19 -15.52
C LYS A 38 -1.39 12.63 -14.12
N THR A 39 -1.80 13.79 -13.62
CA THR A 39 -1.19 14.35 -12.38
C THR A 39 -2.22 14.91 -11.39
N ILE A 40 -2.09 14.53 -10.12
CA ILE A 40 -2.58 15.29 -8.96
C ILE A 40 -1.35 15.85 -8.23
N ASN A 41 -1.30 17.16 -8.01
CA ASN A 41 -0.32 17.74 -7.09
C ASN A 41 -0.82 17.63 -5.64
N ASN A 42 -1.93 18.28 -5.26
CA ASN A 42 -2.41 18.27 -3.88
C ASN A 42 -3.93 18.06 -3.74
N ILE A 43 -4.34 17.11 -2.90
CA ILE A 43 -5.73 16.92 -2.45
C ILE A 43 -5.76 16.81 -0.92
N LYS A 44 -6.51 17.69 -0.24
CA LYS A 44 -6.68 17.59 1.23
C LYS A 44 -7.61 16.41 1.58
N THR A 45 -8.81 16.33 1.01
CA THR A 45 -9.76 15.24 1.31
C THR A 45 -10.42 14.67 0.06
N MET A 46 -10.49 13.34 -0.01
CA MET A 46 -11.33 12.59 -0.94
C MET A 46 -12.18 11.55 -0.19
N ASN A 47 -13.51 11.61 -0.31
CA ASN A 47 -14.36 10.62 0.37
C ASN A 47 -14.39 9.31 -0.42
N THR A 48 -14.89 9.32 -1.66
CA THR A 48 -15.10 8.10 -2.44
C THR A 48 -14.54 8.20 -3.84
N MET A 49 -13.67 7.24 -4.20
CA MET A 49 -13.20 6.99 -5.55
C MET A 49 -13.60 5.56 -5.94
N LYS A 50 -14.58 5.39 -6.83
CA LYS A 50 -15.05 4.05 -7.22
C LYS A 50 -14.07 3.38 -8.19
N THR A 51 -13.87 3.91 -9.39
CA THR A 51 -13.11 3.22 -10.45
C THR A 51 -12.14 4.14 -11.17
N ILE A 52 -10.83 3.81 -11.11
CA ILE A 52 -9.79 4.41 -11.96
C ILE A 52 -9.09 3.33 -12.80
N LYS A 53 -9.04 3.49 -14.13
CA LYS A 53 -8.21 2.62 -14.99
C LYS A 53 -6.72 2.99 -14.82
N THR A 54 -6.35 4.25 -15.07
CA THR A 54 -4.93 4.68 -14.98
C THR A 54 -4.75 6.00 -14.25
N MET A 55 -3.88 5.99 -13.23
CA MET A 55 -3.31 7.17 -12.57
C MET A 55 -1.79 7.18 -12.79
N LYS A 56 -1.21 8.24 -13.38
CA LYS A 56 0.26 8.34 -13.47
C LYS A 56 0.85 8.82 -12.13
N THR A 57 0.49 10.01 -11.64
CA THR A 57 1.17 10.63 -10.50
C THR A 57 0.21 11.26 -9.50
N ILE A 58 0.38 10.93 -8.21
CA ILE A 58 -0.11 11.74 -7.08
C ILE A 58 1.12 12.23 -6.29
N LYS A 59 1.30 13.56 -6.15
CA LYS A 59 2.33 14.10 -5.24
C LYS A 59 1.84 13.97 -3.79
N THR A 60 0.75 14.64 -3.43
CA THR A 60 0.24 14.66 -2.05
C THR A 60 -1.26 14.39 -2.00
N MET A 61 -1.66 13.51 -1.09
CA MET A 61 -3.05 13.35 -0.68
C MET A 61 -3.11 13.17 0.84
N ASN A 62 -3.84 14.03 1.55
CA ASN A 62 -3.88 13.96 3.01
C ASN A 62 -4.86 12.89 3.48
N THR A 63 -6.13 12.94 3.08
CA THR A 63 -7.15 11.99 3.52
C THR A 63 -7.91 11.36 2.37
N MET A 64 -8.04 10.04 2.40
CA MET A 64 -8.89 9.25 1.52
C MET A 64 -9.73 8.26 2.32
N LYS A 65 -11.06 8.40 2.30
CA LYS A 65 -11.96 7.49 3.03
C LYS A 65 -12.05 6.13 2.32
N THR A 66 -12.37 6.11 1.02
CA THR A 66 -12.56 4.86 0.26
C THR A 66 -12.05 4.96 -1.18
N MET A 67 -11.19 4.00 -1.57
CA MET A 67 -10.88 3.66 -2.97
C MET A 67 -11.36 2.24 -3.28
N ASN A 68 -12.27 2.06 -4.24
CA ASN A 68 -12.77 0.72 -4.58
C ASN A 68 -11.85 -0.01 -5.56
N THR A 69 -11.67 0.50 -6.77
CA THR A 69 -10.93 -0.19 -7.83
C THR A 69 -9.96 0.74 -8.53
N MET A 70 -8.67 0.38 -8.53
CA MET A 70 -7.68 0.97 -9.42
C MET A 70 -6.94 -0.13 -10.20
N LYS A 71 -6.89 0.00 -11.54
CA LYS A 71 -6.10 -0.93 -12.36
C LYS A 71 -4.61 -0.57 -12.27
N THR A 72 -4.22 0.68 -12.54
CA THR A 72 -2.80 1.07 -12.54
C THR A 72 -2.54 2.40 -11.81
N MET A 73 -1.60 2.39 -10.87
CA MET A 73 -0.92 3.55 -10.28
C MET A 73 0.57 3.47 -10.64
N ASN A 74 1.14 4.49 -11.29
CA ASN A 74 2.60 4.55 -11.45
C ASN A 74 3.25 5.07 -10.16
N THR A 75 3.00 6.32 -9.77
CA THR A 75 3.75 6.98 -8.68
C THR A 75 2.84 7.68 -7.68
N MET A 76 3.01 7.36 -6.41
CA MET A 76 2.45 8.09 -5.28
C MET A 76 3.61 8.57 -4.40
N LYS A 77 3.81 9.89 -4.22
CA LYS A 77 4.86 10.38 -3.32
C LYS A 77 4.39 10.29 -1.86
N THR A 78 3.35 11.02 -1.48
CA THR A 78 2.89 11.13 -0.08
C THR A 78 1.40 10.85 0.04
N MET A 79 1.04 9.98 0.97
CA MET A 79 -0.33 9.66 1.36
C MET A 79 -0.43 9.61 2.88
N ASN A 80 -1.16 10.53 3.51
CA ASN A 80 -1.21 10.56 4.97
C ASN A 80 -2.17 9.49 5.53
N THR A 81 -3.46 9.53 5.17
CA THR A 81 -4.47 8.65 5.77
C THR A 81 -5.37 8.01 4.72
N ILE A 82 -5.41 6.68 4.69
CA ILE A 82 -6.44 5.90 3.98
C ILE A 82 -7.24 5.06 4.98
N LYS A 83 -8.59 5.20 4.97
CA LYS A 83 -9.47 4.31 5.74
C LYS A 83 -9.69 2.97 5.03
N THR A 84 -9.95 2.96 3.72
CA THR A 84 -10.14 1.70 2.96
C THR A 84 -9.66 1.79 1.52
N MET A 85 -8.88 0.78 1.10
CA MET A 85 -8.47 0.51 -0.27
C MET A 85 -8.86 -0.93 -0.61
N ASN A 86 -9.82 -1.13 -1.52
CA ASN A 86 -10.37 -2.46 -1.81
C ASN A 86 -9.50 -3.22 -2.85
N THR A 87 -9.43 -2.78 -4.10
CA THR A 87 -8.80 -3.55 -5.19
C THR A 87 -7.79 -2.72 -5.98
N MET A 88 -6.53 -3.10 -5.90
CA MET A 88 -5.43 -2.56 -6.70
C MET A 88 -4.84 -3.67 -7.58
N LYS A 89 -4.84 -3.52 -8.92
CA LYS A 89 -4.09 -4.46 -9.76
C LYS A 89 -2.59 -4.17 -9.70
N THR A 90 -2.16 -2.96 -10.07
CA THR A 90 -0.73 -2.61 -10.16
C THR A 90 -0.40 -1.28 -9.51
N ILE A 91 0.59 -1.28 -8.63
CA ILE A 91 1.26 -0.07 -8.10
C ILE A 91 2.75 -0.19 -8.44
N LYS A 92 3.34 0.74 -9.20
CA LYS A 92 4.80 0.74 -9.43
C LYS A 92 5.52 1.26 -8.18
N THR A 93 5.28 2.51 -7.78
CA THR A 93 6.04 3.15 -6.70
C THR A 93 5.14 3.90 -5.73
N MET A 94 5.32 3.62 -4.43
CA MET A 94 4.83 4.46 -3.35
C MET A 94 6.00 4.88 -2.45
N LYS A 95 6.23 6.20 -2.30
CA LYS A 95 7.34 6.69 -1.46
C LYS A 95 6.96 6.69 0.03
N SER A 96 5.86 7.33 0.42
CA SER A 96 5.43 7.40 1.82
C SER A 96 3.94 7.18 1.99
N MET A 97 3.58 6.32 2.96
CA MET A 97 2.23 6.21 3.50
C MET A 97 2.26 6.26 5.03
N ASN A 98 1.55 7.20 5.65
CA ASN A 98 1.52 7.28 7.11
C ASN A 98 0.57 6.23 7.72
N THR A 99 -0.72 6.28 7.40
CA THR A 99 -1.74 5.45 8.04
C THR A 99 -2.67 4.78 7.04
N MET A 100 -2.76 3.44 7.11
CA MET A 100 -3.74 2.62 6.41
C MET A 100 -4.57 1.81 7.42
N LYS A 101 -5.89 2.01 7.49
CA LYS A 101 -6.76 1.12 8.28
C LYS A 101 -6.91 -0.23 7.55
N THR A 102 -7.47 -0.24 6.34
CA THR A 102 -7.71 -1.50 5.61
C THR A 102 -7.24 -1.43 4.17
N MET A 103 -6.26 -2.27 3.82
CA MET A 103 -5.92 -2.62 2.44
C MET A 103 -6.43 -4.05 2.19
N LYS A 104 -7.37 -4.22 1.26
CA LYS A 104 -7.79 -5.56 0.83
C LYS A 104 -6.82 -6.10 -0.24
N THR A 105 -7.24 -6.23 -1.49
CA THR A 105 -6.52 -6.95 -2.54
C THR A 105 -5.51 -6.08 -3.28
N VAL A 106 -4.25 -6.49 -3.28
CA VAL A 106 -3.21 -5.98 -4.18
C VAL A 106 -2.64 -7.13 -5.01
N LYS A 107 -2.77 -7.08 -6.35
CA LYS A 107 -2.13 -8.09 -7.22
C LYS A 107 -0.61 -7.87 -7.27
N THR A 108 -0.16 -6.67 -7.61
CA THR A 108 1.28 -6.36 -7.76
C THR A 108 1.62 -4.99 -7.18
N MET A 109 2.62 -4.94 -6.30
CA MET A 109 3.32 -3.72 -5.92
C MET A 109 4.81 -3.88 -6.18
N LYS A 110 5.43 -3.00 -6.99
CA LYS A 110 6.89 -3.07 -7.21
C LYS A 110 7.64 -2.49 -6.01
N THR A 111 7.41 -1.24 -5.63
CA THR A 111 8.22 -0.58 -4.59
C THR A 111 7.37 0.20 -3.58
N MET A 112 7.58 -0.10 -2.31
CA MET A 112 7.14 0.69 -1.16
C MET A 112 8.37 1.14 -0.36
N LYS A 113 8.64 2.46 -0.29
CA LYS A 113 9.78 2.96 0.51
C LYS A 113 9.41 3.02 2.01
N THR A 114 8.43 3.84 2.40
CA THR A 114 8.12 4.06 3.82
C THR A 114 6.63 3.86 4.10
N MET A 115 6.34 3.14 5.18
CA MET A 115 4.99 2.87 5.66
C MET A 115 4.94 2.90 7.19
N ASN A 116 4.28 3.90 7.79
CA ASN A 116 4.30 4.04 9.25
C ASN A 116 3.36 3.04 9.93
N THR A 117 2.06 3.04 9.61
CA THR A 117 1.06 2.21 10.31
C THR A 117 0.08 1.54 9.35
N VAL A 118 0.00 0.22 9.42
CA VAL A 118 -1.08 -0.57 8.79
C VAL A 118 -1.85 -1.36 9.84
N LYS A 119 -3.19 -1.22 9.89
CA LYS A 119 -4.02 -2.07 10.74
C LYS A 119 -4.30 -3.44 10.09
N THR A 120 -4.69 -3.48 8.81
CA THR A 120 -5.05 -4.73 8.11
C THR A 120 -4.63 -4.75 6.64
N MET A 121 -4.02 -5.85 6.17
CA MET A 121 -3.51 -6.07 4.79
C MET A 121 -3.73 -7.52 4.31
N ASN A 122 -4.31 -7.76 3.11
CA ASN A 122 -5.69 -8.32 3.03
C ASN A 122 -6.31 -8.75 1.68
N PRO A 123 -5.64 -9.41 0.70
CA PRO A 123 -4.28 -9.97 0.69
C PRO A 123 -3.37 -9.38 -0.41
N ILE A 124 -2.10 -9.83 -0.47
CA ILE A 124 -1.14 -9.47 -1.53
C ILE A 124 -0.68 -10.70 -2.34
N LYS A 125 -0.75 -10.63 -3.69
CA LYS A 125 -0.13 -11.66 -4.55
C LYS A 125 1.39 -11.43 -4.66
N THR A 126 1.84 -10.29 -5.18
CA THR A 126 3.27 -10.02 -5.38
C THR A 126 3.70 -8.65 -4.85
N MET A 127 4.75 -8.65 -4.01
CA MET A 127 5.52 -7.48 -3.60
C MET A 127 6.97 -7.67 -4.05
N ASN A 128 7.56 -6.74 -4.79
CA ASN A 128 9.01 -6.82 -5.05
C ASN A 128 9.79 -6.26 -3.85
N THR A 129 9.72 -4.97 -3.58
CA THR A 129 10.56 -4.30 -2.59
C THR A 129 9.75 -3.50 -1.59
N MET A 130 9.96 -3.79 -0.30
CA MET A 130 9.40 -3.07 0.83
C MET A 130 10.53 -2.65 1.76
N ASN A 131 10.87 -1.35 1.80
CA ASN A 131 12.02 -0.90 2.58
C ASN A 131 11.68 -0.81 4.07
N THR A 132 10.90 0.19 4.50
CA THR A 132 10.71 0.49 5.92
C THR A 132 9.25 0.45 6.34
N ILE A 133 8.93 -0.41 7.31
CA ILE A 133 7.65 -0.41 8.03
C ILE A 133 7.89 -0.09 9.51
N LYS A 134 7.18 0.89 10.08
CA LYS A 134 7.19 1.07 11.56
C LYS A 134 6.28 0.03 12.24
N THR A 135 4.99 0.00 11.91
CA THR A 135 4.01 -0.88 12.56
C THR A 135 3.06 -1.54 11.57
N MET A 136 2.96 -2.87 11.65
CA MET A 136 1.96 -3.68 10.94
C MET A 136 1.18 -4.54 11.94
N LYS A 137 -0.12 -4.28 12.12
CA LYS A 137 -0.94 -5.06 13.07
C LYS A 137 -1.31 -6.42 12.50
N THR A 138 -2.06 -6.49 11.39
CA THR A 138 -2.56 -7.78 10.86
C THR A 138 -2.27 -7.96 9.38
N VAL A 139 -1.64 -9.08 9.05
CA VAL A 139 -1.49 -9.62 7.69
C VAL A 139 -2.22 -10.96 7.63
N LYS A 140 -3.25 -11.11 6.78
CA LYS A 140 -3.82 -12.44 6.53
C LYS A 140 -2.91 -13.23 5.57
N THR A 141 -2.79 -12.79 4.31
CA THR A 141 -2.11 -13.61 3.29
C THR A 141 -1.21 -12.77 2.39
N ILE A 142 0.03 -13.22 2.24
CA ILE A 142 0.97 -12.75 1.20
C ILE A 142 1.48 -13.97 0.42
N LYS A 143 1.37 -13.99 -0.91
CA LYS A 143 1.93 -15.08 -1.73
C LYS A 143 3.45 -14.89 -1.93
N THR A 144 3.92 -13.74 -2.41
CA THR A 144 5.35 -13.54 -2.69
C THR A 144 5.84 -12.15 -2.28
N ILE A 145 6.94 -12.12 -1.53
CA ILE A 145 7.81 -10.96 -1.32
C ILE A 145 9.20 -11.28 -1.89
N LYS A 146 9.78 -10.42 -2.72
CA LYS A 146 11.22 -10.54 -3.06
C LYS A 146 12.07 -10.03 -1.88
N THR A 147 11.98 -8.74 -1.57
CA THR A 147 12.87 -8.08 -0.60
C THR A 147 12.08 -7.26 0.40
N MET A 148 12.34 -7.50 1.68
CA MET A 148 11.87 -6.70 2.80
C MET A 148 13.08 -6.25 3.62
N LYS A 149 13.29 -4.94 3.79
CA LYS A 149 14.47 -4.43 4.51
C LYS A 149 14.23 -4.39 6.01
N THR A 150 13.38 -3.49 6.50
CA THR A 150 13.27 -3.17 7.93
C THR A 150 11.83 -3.11 8.39
N ILE A 151 11.48 -3.90 9.41
CA ILE A 151 10.22 -3.77 10.16
C ILE A 151 10.52 -3.50 11.64
N LYS A 152 10.00 -2.41 12.21
CA LYS A 152 10.10 -2.19 13.67
C LYS A 152 9.15 -3.10 14.45
N THR A 153 7.88 -3.21 14.05
CA THR A 153 6.90 -4.07 14.74
C THR A 153 5.89 -4.73 13.81
N MET A 154 5.74 -6.05 13.94
CA MET A 154 4.73 -6.88 13.28
C MET A 154 3.94 -7.65 14.34
N LYS A 155 2.63 -7.42 14.48
CA LYS A 155 1.83 -8.13 15.52
C LYS A 155 1.38 -9.52 15.06
N THR A 156 0.62 -9.64 13.98
CA THR A 156 0.00 -10.91 13.59
C THR A 156 0.14 -11.17 12.09
N VAL A 157 0.70 -12.34 11.76
CA VAL A 157 0.76 -12.90 10.40
C VAL A 157 0.03 -14.23 10.40
N LYS A 158 -1.00 -14.40 9.55
CA LYS A 158 -1.57 -15.73 9.33
C LYS A 158 -0.71 -16.53 8.36
N THR A 159 -0.49 -16.07 7.13
CA THR A 159 0.23 -16.85 6.12
C THR A 159 1.11 -15.99 5.21
N MET A 160 2.39 -16.33 5.12
CA MET A 160 3.25 -15.93 4.00
C MET A 160 3.71 -17.19 3.26
N LYS A 161 3.52 -17.26 1.93
CA LYS A 161 4.04 -18.40 1.16
C LYS A 161 5.55 -18.25 0.96
N THR A 162 6.00 -17.23 0.23
CA THR A 162 7.43 -17.11 -0.13
C THR A 162 7.98 -15.71 0.14
N ILE A 163 9.12 -15.66 0.83
CA ILE A 163 9.96 -14.47 1.04
C ILE A 163 11.36 -14.80 0.52
N LYS A 164 11.91 -14.05 -0.44
CA LYS A 164 13.32 -14.28 -0.83
C LYS A 164 14.27 -13.74 0.25
N THR A 165 14.16 -12.46 0.60
CA THR A 165 15.09 -11.81 1.53
C THR A 165 14.37 -10.94 2.55
N MET A 166 14.66 -11.17 3.83
CA MET A 166 14.34 -10.32 4.97
C MET A 166 15.65 -9.81 5.58
N LYS A 167 15.88 -8.49 5.68
CA LYS A 167 17.09 -7.98 6.36
C LYS A 167 16.90 -7.89 7.88
N ALA A 168 15.93 -7.11 8.37
CA ALA A 168 15.79 -6.80 9.78
C ALA A 168 14.33 -6.73 10.26
N ILE A 169 14.03 -7.42 11.37
CA ILE A 169 12.78 -7.23 12.14
C ILE A 169 13.11 -7.00 13.61
N LYS A 170 12.70 -5.87 14.21
CA LYS A 170 12.92 -5.64 15.65
C LYS A 170 11.96 -6.49 16.50
N THR A 171 10.66 -6.48 16.21
CA THR A 171 9.69 -7.25 17.02
C THR A 171 8.61 -7.92 16.18
N MET A 172 8.41 -9.21 16.41
CA MET A 172 7.36 -10.03 15.82
C MET A 172 6.57 -10.72 16.95
N LYS A 173 5.26 -10.46 17.08
CA LYS A 173 4.47 -11.12 18.14
C LYS A 173 4.05 -12.54 17.74
N THR A 174 3.22 -12.69 16.70
CA THR A 174 2.61 -13.98 16.36
C THR A 174 2.64 -14.26 14.86
N VAL A 175 3.19 -15.41 14.48
CA VAL A 175 3.17 -15.94 13.11
C VAL A 175 2.55 -17.34 13.12
N LYS A 176 1.49 -17.57 12.33
CA LYS A 176 0.96 -18.93 12.13
C LYS A 176 1.81 -19.71 11.13
N THR A 177 2.01 -19.21 9.90
CA THR A 177 2.70 -19.99 8.86
C THR A 177 3.60 -19.15 7.93
N ILE A 178 4.84 -19.59 7.78
CA ILE A 178 5.75 -19.22 6.67
C ILE A 178 6.12 -20.50 5.92
N LYS A 179 5.84 -20.58 4.61
CA LYS A 179 6.24 -21.78 3.84
C LYS A 179 7.72 -21.76 3.46
N THR A 180 8.18 -20.72 2.78
CA THR A 180 9.58 -20.59 2.33
C THR A 180 10.17 -19.21 2.61
N MET A 181 11.35 -19.18 3.23
CA MET A 181 12.18 -18.00 3.43
C MET A 181 13.63 -18.28 3.02
N LYS A 182 14.12 -17.68 1.92
CA LYS A 182 15.49 -17.98 1.44
C LYS A 182 16.61 -17.32 2.23
N THR A 183 16.35 -16.17 2.85
CA THR A 183 17.37 -15.43 3.61
C THR A 183 16.73 -14.56 4.67
N MET A 184 17.20 -14.71 5.91
CA MET A 184 16.94 -13.80 7.02
C MET A 184 18.28 -13.46 7.66
N LYS A 185 18.57 -12.17 7.85
CA LYS A 185 19.76 -11.72 8.60
C LYS A 185 19.46 -11.57 10.09
N THR A 186 18.66 -10.56 10.46
CA THR A 186 18.49 -10.18 11.87
C THR A 186 17.02 -10.16 12.31
N VAL A 187 16.71 -10.85 13.41
CA VAL A 187 15.44 -10.67 14.14
C VAL A 187 15.73 -10.58 15.63
N LYS A 188 15.34 -9.48 16.29
CA LYS A 188 15.63 -9.30 17.72
C LYS A 188 14.64 -10.00 18.66
N THR A 189 13.37 -10.18 18.25
CA THR A 189 12.36 -10.80 19.11
C THR A 189 11.23 -11.43 18.31
N VAL A 190 10.97 -12.71 18.55
CA VAL A 190 9.76 -13.44 18.12
C VAL A 190 9.09 -13.99 19.37
N LYS A 191 7.80 -13.69 19.62
CA LYS A 191 7.09 -14.24 20.80
C LYS A 191 6.44 -15.61 20.55
N THR A 192 5.76 -15.78 19.42
CA THR A 192 5.08 -17.03 19.05
C THR A 192 5.15 -17.28 17.55
N MET A 193 5.54 -18.50 17.18
CA MET A 193 5.63 -18.94 15.80
C MET A 193 5.20 -20.41 15.73
N LYS A 194 4.14 -20.71 14.98
CA LYS A 194 3.61 -22.10 14.91
C LYS A 194 4.29 -22.97 13.87
N THR A 195 4.60 -22.44 12.69
CA THR A 195 5.16 -23.24 11.60
C THR A 195 6.03 -22.41 10.65
N ILE A 196 7.28 -22.84 10.49
CA ILE A 196 8.10 -22.56 9.30
C ILE A 196 8.36 -23.91 8.62
N LYS A 197 8.14 -24.03 7.30
CA LYS A 197 8.48 -25.27 6.57
C LYS A 197 9.91 -25.29 6.05
N ALA A 198 10.43 -24.16 5.56
CA ALA A 198 11.80 -24.04 5.07
C ALA A 198 12.32 -22.62 5.26
N MET A 199 13.41 -22.46 5.98
CA MET A 199 14.08 -21.19 6.22
C MET A 199 15.59 -21.36 6.31
N LYS A 200 16.34 -20.62 5.48
CA LYS A 200 17.79 -20.51 5.61
C LYS A 200 18.11 -19.18 6.29
N THR A 201 18.56 -19.27 7.55
CA THR A 201 18.99 -18.13 8.36
C THR A 201 20.49 -17.95 8.20
N TYR A 202 20.94 -16.70 8.15
CA TYR A 202 22.36 -16.35 8.27
C TYR A 202 22.46 -15.38 9.43
N LEU A 203 22.77 -15.92 10.61
CA LEU A 203 22.95 -15.13 11.82
C LEU A 203 24.32 -14.42 11.75
N PHE A 204 24.26 -13.10 11.91
CA PHE A 204 25.32 -12.19 12.31
C PHE A 204 24.65 -11.13 13.20
#